data_AF-A0A366EQF9-F1
#
_entry.id   AF-A0A366EQF9-F1
#
_cell.length_a   1.000
_cell.length_b   1.000
_cell.length_c   1.000
_cell.angle_alpha   90.00
_cell.angle_beta   90.00
_cell.angle_gamma   90.00
#
_symmetry.space_group_name_H-M   'P 1'
#
loop_
_entity.id
_entity.type
_entity.pdbx_description
1 polymer ?
#
loop_
_entity_poly.entity_id
_entity_poly.type
_entity_poly.pdbx_seq_one_letter_code
_entity_poly.pdbx_strand_id
1 'polypeptide(L)'
;MTGRDRSRRPADRWTAGFTMFEALLSVALMGAIVLSLGAVAGQWLPNWHRGFGRVQRLETLDVGLQRLAEDLESAEYVTPNSVAKAPIFFGDKKTVTFVRVSNAPGTDPHLEFIRLAETVDERGFALVRSRAPFKPLDPGRPIEAQLYFADPVVLIRAPFRVSFAFAGADRLWRGSWADSGLLPTAARIEVRDAATDKVLALSTATLLHVDLPAECVTQKSVRQCLEEMRGQTSTQPPKTTAGVGNGP
;
A
#
# COMPACT_ATOMS: atom_id res chain seq x y z
N MET A 1 -65.23 -80.19 -40.03
CA MET A 1 -63.89 -80.35 -40.62
C MET A 1 -63.56 -79.07 -41.36
N THR A 2 -62.91 -78.10 -40.69
CA THR A 2 -61.45 -77.88 -40.61
C THR A 2 -60.90 -77.15 -41.83
N GLY A 3 -60.44 -75.91 -41.60
CA GLY A 3 -59.72 -75.12 -42.61
C GLY A 3 -59.46 -73.70 -42.14
N ARG A 4 -58.68 -73.55 -41.06
CA ARG A 4 -58.26 -72.28 -40.47
C ARG A 4 -57.31 -71.52 -41.42
N ASP A 5 -57.58 -70.23 -41.56
CA ASP A 5 -56.65 -69.10 -41.43
C ASP A 5 -55.34 -69.11 -42.26
N ARG A 6 -55.19 -68.07 -43.08
CA ARG A 6 -54.02 -67.16 -43.08
C ARG A 6 -54.28 -66.05 -44.10
N SER A 7 -55.05 -65.05 -43.70
CA SER A 7 -54.97 -63.74 -44.36
C SER A 7 -53.60 -63.15 -44.05
N ARG A 8 -52.70 -63.25 -45.04
CA ARG A 8 -51.43 -62.51 -45.04
C ARG A 8 -51.77 -61.03 -44.99
N ARG A 9 -51.64 -60.41 -43.81
CA ARG A 9 -51.53 -58.95 -43.71
C ARG A 9 -50.27 -58.54 -44.47
N PRO A 10 -50.33 -57.56 -45.39
CA PRO A 10 -49.12 -56.93 -45.88
C PRO A 10 -48.40 -56.35 -44.65
N ALA A 11 -47.12 -56.65 -44.51
CA ALA A 11 -46.27 -55.96 -43.56
C ALA A 11 -46.37 -54.47 -43.89
N ASP A 12 -46.89 -53.69 -42.95
CA ASP A 12 -46.90 -52.24 -43.01
C ASP A 12 -45.44 -51.78 -42.91
N ARG A 13 -44.74 -51.81 -44.05
CA ARG A 13 -43.37 -51.32 -44.20
C ARG A 13 -43.43 -49.82 -44.41
N TRP A 14 -43.78 -49.10 -43.35
CA TRP A 14 -43.48 -47.68 -43.21
C TRP A 14 -42.34 -47.49 -42.21
N THR A 15 -41.23 -48.19 -42.44
CA THR A 15 -40.01 -48.02 -41.64
C THR A 15 -38.81 -48.21 -42.54
N ALA A 16 -38.36 -47.13 -43.18
CA ALA A 16 -36.97 -46.85 -43.56
C ALA A 16 -36.94 -45.76 -44.65
N GLY A 17 -36.69 -44.51 -44.25
CA GLY A 17 -36.51 -43.42 -45.20
C GLY A 17 -36.19 -42.06 -44.58
N PHE A 18 -36.52 -41.84 -43.31
CA PHE A 18 -36.29 -40.56 -42.62
C PHE A 18 -34.96 -40.47 -41.84
N THR A 19 -34.25 -41.58 -41.60
CA THR A 19 -33.07 -41.60 -40.71
C THR A 19 -31.91 -40.74 -41.21
N MET A 20 -31.68 -40.65 -42.53
CA MET A 20 -30.60 -39.83 -43.08
C MET A 20 -30.93 -38.34 -43.03
N PHE A 21 -32.16 -37.94 -43.40
CA PHE A 21 -32.59 -36.54 -43.32
C PHE A 21 -32.65 -36.05 -41.87
N GLU A 22 -33.16 -36.89 -40.96
CA GLU A 22 -33.20 -36.59 -39.52
C GLU A 22 -31.80 -36.51 -38.90
N ALA A 23 -30.87 -37.39 -39.31
CA ALA A 23 -29.47 -37.29 -38.90
C ALA A 23 -28.83 -36.00 -39.42
N LEU A 24 -29.07 -35.61 -40.68
CA LEU A 24 -28.59 -34.36 -41.24
C LEU A 24 -29.18 -33.14 -40.52
N LEU A 25 -30.48 -33.17 -40.22
CA LEU A 25 -31.16 -32.11 -39.48
C LEU A 25 -30.60 -32.00 -38.05
N SER A 26 -30.34 -33.13 -37.39
CA SER A 26 -29.76 -33.18 -36.05
C SER A 26 -28.33 -32.63 -36.04
N VAL A 27 -27.51 -32.98 -37.02
CA VAL A 27 -26.14 -32.44 -37.16
C VAL A 27 -26.17 -30.95 -37.48
N ALA A 28 -27.07 -30.50 -38.36
CA ALA A 28 -27.25 -29.09 -38.66
C ALA A 28 -27.70 -28.29 -37.43
N LEU A 29 -28.63 -28.84 -36.64
CA LEU A 29 -29.11 -28.24 -35.39
C LEU A 29 -27.98 -28.18 -34.35
N MET A 30 -27.24 -29.27 -34.14
CA MET A 30 -26.08 -29.28 -33.26
C MET A 30 -25.02 -28.27 -33.70
N GLY A 31 -24.74 -28.20 -35.01
CA GLY A 31 -23.83 -27.20 -35.57
C GLY A 31 -24.30 -25.78 -35.28
N ALA A 32 -25.59 -25.48 -35.49
CA ALA A 32 -26.18 -24.18 -35.17
C ALA A 32 -26.10 -23.85 -33.66
N ILE A 33 -26.38 -24.84 -32.80
CA ILE A 33 -26.26 -24.70 -31.34
C ILE A 33 -24.80 -24.41 -30.95
N VAL A 34 -23.83 -25.19 -31.43
CA VAL A 34 -22.41 -24.98 -31.13
C VAL A 34 -21.92 -23.62 -31.63
N LEU A 35 -22.32 -23.22 -32.84
CA LEU A 35 -21.96 -21.91 -33.40
C LEU A 35 -22.58 -20.75 -32.59
N SER A 36 -23.85 -20.85 -32.21
CA SER A 36 -24.50 -19.83 -31.38
C SER A 36 -23.87 -19.71 -29.99
N LEU A 37 -23.55 -20.83 -29.33
CA LEU A 37 -22.83 -20.83 -28.06
C LEU A 37 -21.43 -20.23 -28.19
N GLY A 38 -20.72 -20.55 -29.28
CA GLY A 38 -19.41 -19.99 -29.60
C GLY A 38 -19.46 -18.47 -29.80
N ALA A 39 -20.49 -17.97 -30.52
CA ALA A 39 -20.70 -16.54 -30.73
C ALA A 39 -20.97 -15.79 -29.41
N VAL A 40 -21.82 -16.35 -28.54
CA VAL A 40 -22.07 -15.79 -27.21
C VAL A 40 -20.77 -15.78 -26.41
N ALA A 41 -20.09 -16.91 -26.25
CA ALA A 41 -18.82 -17.00 -25.51
C ALA A 41 -17.76 -16.02 -26.02
N GLY A 42 -17.64 -15.87 -27.34
CA GLY A 42 -16.74 -14.91 -27.98
C GLY A 42 -17.03 -13.45 -27.62
N GLN A 43 -18.31 -13.09 -27.40
CA GLN A 43 -18.70 -11.74 -26.97
C GLN A 43 -18.33 -11.46 -25.50
N TRP A 44 -18.34 -12.47 -24.63
CA TRP A 44 -18.00 -12.30 -23.21
C TRP A 44 -16.49 -12.19 -22.97
N LEU A 45 -15.68 -12.92 -23.75
CA LEU A 45 -14.23 -13.06 -23.54
C LEU A 45 -13.49 -11.71 -23.39
N PRO A 46 -13.73 -10.67 -24.21
CA PRO A 46 -13.07 -9.37 -24.07
C PRO A 46 -13.41 -8.65 -22.76
N ASN A 47 -14.64 -8.82 -22.26
CA ASN A 47 -15.07 -8.22 -21.00
C ASN A 47 -14.44 -8.92 -19.79
N TRP A 48 -14.34 -10.26 -19.84
CA TRP A 48 -13.61 -11.03 -18.83
C TRP A 48 -12.14 -10.63 -18.79
N HIS A 49 -11.48 -10.55 -19.95
CA HIS A 49 -10.08 -10.16 -20.04
C HIS A 49 -9.83 -8.77 -19.42
N ARG A 50 -10.70 -7.79 -19.70
CA ARG A 50 -10.64 -6.47 -19.05
C ARG A 50 -10.94 -6.53 -17.54
N GLY A 51 -11.86 -7.39 -17.12
CA GLY A 51 -12.22 -7.63 -15.72
C GLY A 51 -11.04 -8.17 -14.90
N PHE A 52 -10.37 -9.22 -15.38
CA PHE A 52 -9.21 -9.83 -14.71
C PHE A 52 -8.07 -8.82 -14.52
N GLY A 53 -7.74 -8.05 -15.56
CA GLY A 53 -6.71 -7.02 -15.45
C GLY A 53 -7.04 -5.93 -14.42
N ARG A 54 -8.32 -5.64 -14.19
CA ARG A 54 -8.75 -4.70 -13.14
C ARG A 54 -8.62 -5.33 -11.74
N VAL A 55 -9.04 -6.57 -11.57
CA VAL A 55 -8.97 -7.28 -10.27
C VAL A 55 -7.52 -7.42 -9.83
N GLN A 56 -6.64 -7.93 -10.70
CA GLN A 56 -5.22 -8.09 -10.39
C GLN A 56 -4.53 -6.78 -9.98
N ARG A 57 -4.91 -5.65 -10.62
CA ARG A 57 -4.41 -4.31 -10.24
C ARG A 57 -4.87 -3.89 -8.85
N LEU A 58 -6.11 -4.20 -8.48
CA LEU A 58 -6.64 -3.90 -7.16
C LEU A 58 -6.00 -4.78 -6.08
N GLU A 59 -5.72 -6.05 -6.37
CA GLU A 59 -4.98 -6.93 -5.47
C GLU A 59 -3.54 -6.42 -5.23
N THR A 60 -2.87 -5.98 -6.29
CA THR A 60 -1.52 -5.40 -6.15
C THR A 60 -1.57 -4.08 -5.35
N LEU A 61 -2.59 -3.25 -5.58
CA LEU A 61 -2.82 -2.03 -4.80
C LEU A 61 -3.04 -2.34 -3.33
N ASP A 62 -3.87 -3.34 -3.01
CA ASP A 62 -4.17 -3.75 -1.63
C ASP A 62 -2.91 -4.18 -0.87
N VAL A 63 -2.10 -5.06 -1.46
CA VAL A 63 -0.80 -5.47 -0.87
C VAL A 63 0.13 -4.26 -0.69
N GLY A 64 0.19 -3.36 -1.68
CA GLY A 64 0.99 -2.14 -1.60
C GLY A 64 0.54 -1.21 -0.47
N LEU A 65 -0.78 -1.07 -0.27
CA LEU A 65 -1.37 -0.25 0.80
C LEU A 65 -1.17 -0.88 2.18
N GLN A 66 -1.33 -2.19 2.31
CA GLN A 66 -1.04 -2.91 3.55
C GLN A 66 0.41 -2.71 3.95
N ARG A 67 1.34 -2.91 3.00
CA ARG A 67 2.76 -2.72 3.28
C ARG A 67 3.10 -1.28 3.68
N LEU A 68 2.48 -0.31 3.01
CA LEU A 68 2.62 1.10 3.30
C LEU A 68 2.11 1.46 4.71
N ALA A 69 0.96 0.92 5.10
CA ALA A 69 0.38 1.10 6.42
C ALA A 69 1.26 0.45 7.50
N GLU A 70 1.70 -0.79 7.30
CA GLU A 70 2.61 -1.49 8.22
C GLU A 70 3.92 -0.72 8.45
N ASP A 71 4.52 -0.19 7.39
CA ASP A 71 5.73 0.63 7.49
C ASP A 71 5.47 1.85 8.38
N LEU A 72 4.37 2.59 8.17
CA LEU A 72 4.01 3.77 8.97
C LEU A 72 3.65 3.41 10.42
N GLU A 73 2.91 2.33 10.64
CA GLU A 73 2.56 1.83 11.97
C GLU A 73 3.79 1.49 12.82
N SER A 74 4.84 1.01 12.16
CA SER A 74 6.12 0.66 12.79
C SER A 74 7.07 1.84 13.00
N ALA A 75 6.61 3.08 12.79
CA ALA A 75 7.42 4.27 13.03
C ALA A 75 7.74 4.42 14.54
N GLU A 76 8.98 4.75 14.83
CA GLU A 76 9.55 4.75 16.18
C GLU A 76 10.07 6.13 16.57
N TYR A 77 9.98 6.47 17.85
CA TYR A 77 10.54 7.71 18.37
C TYR A 77 12.06 7.57 18.50
N VAL A 78 12.79 8.02 17.47
CA VAL A 78 14.26 8.00 17.45
C VAL A 78 14.79 9.39 17.15
N THR A 79 15.65 9.93 18.00
CA THR A 79 16.31 11.22 17.76
C THR A 79 17.49 11.04 16.79
N PRO A 80 17.83 12.06 15.99
CA PRO A 80 18.92 11.93 15.02
C PRO A 80 20.29 11.83 15.67
N ASN A 81 20.46 12.38 16.88
CA ASN A 81 21.68 12.29 17.68
C ASN A 81 21.36 12.60 19.16
N SER A 82 22.40 12.72 19.98
CA SER A 82 22.28 13.04 21.41
C SER A 82 21.93 14.50 21.70
N VAL A 83 22.11 15.40 20.73
CA VAL A 83 21.87 16.85 20.89
C VAL A 83 20.42 17.19 20.56
N ALA A 84 19.93 16.72 19.42
CA ALA A 84 18.56 16.94 18.98
C ALA A 84 17.59 16.09 19.80
N LYS A 85 16.48 16.71 20.22
CA LYS A 85 15.45 16.05 21.04
C LYS A 85 14.20 15.66 20.25
N ALA A 86 13.97 16.28 19.09
CA ALA A 86 12.88 15.93 18.21
C ALA A 86 13.13 14.58 17.51
N PRO A 87 12.09 13.76 17.31
CA PRO A 87 12.23 12.50 16.61
C PRO A 87 12.44 12.72 15.11
N ILE A 88 13.04 11.74 14.45
CA ILE A 88 13.14 11.70 12.99
C ILE A 88 11.80 11.26 12.42
N PHE A 89 10.98 12.24 12.08
CA PHE A 89 9.81 12.05 11.25
C PHE A 89 9.54 13.32 10.47
N PHE A 90 9.61 13.22 9.15
CA PHE A 90 9.26 14.32 8.27
C PHE A 90 8.46 13.80 7.08
N GLY A 91 7.35 14.48 6.80
CA GLY A 91 6.46 14.10 5.73
C GLY A 91 5.77 15.28 5.08
N ASP A 92 5.48 15.14 3.80
CA ASP A 92 4.62 16.00 3.02
C ASP A 92 3.63 15.15 2.23
N LYS A 93 2.87 15.77 1.32
CA LYS A 93 1.86 15.06 0.53
C LYS A 93 2.40 13.93 -0.34
N LYS A 94 3.71 13.89 -0.66
CA LYS A 94 4.32 12.97 -1.62
C LYS A 94 5.43 12.13 -1.03
N THR A 95 6.01 12.56 0.08
CA THR A 95 7.16 11.91 0.71
C THR A 95 6.94 11.76 2.20
N VAL A 96 7.32 10.62 2.76
CA VAL A 96 7.43 10.41 4.22
C VAL A 96 8.75 9.73 4.50
N THR A 97 9.51 10.26 5.45
CA THR A 97 10.74 9.64 5.97
C THR A 97 10.67 9.55 7.49
N PHE A 98 10.99 8.37 8.01
CA PHE A 98 10.93 8.07 9.43
C PHE A 98 11.86 6.90 9.76
N VAL A 99 12.02 6.62 11.04
CA VAL A 99 12.78 5.46 11.54
C VAL A 99 11.81 4.40 12.03
N ARG A 100 12.13 3.13 11.77
CA ARG A 100 11.39 1.96 12.29
C ARG A 100 12.36 0.89 12.79
N VAL A 101 11.86 -0.06 13.57
CA VAL A 101 12.54 -1.34 13.80
C VAL A 101 12.29 -2.29 12.63
N SER A 102 13.37 -2.87 12.10
CA SER A 102 13.32 -3.94 11.10
C SER A 102 13.45 -5.30 11.79
N ASN A 103 12.46 -6.16 11.60
CA ASN A 103 12.39 -7.51 12.17
C ASN A 103 12.48 -8.58 11.06
N ALA A 104 13.40 -8.40 10.12
CA ALA A 104 13.54 -9.30 8.98
C ALA A 104 14.00 -10.70 9.41
N PRO A 105 13.38 -11.80 8.92
CA PRO A 105 13.76 -13.16 9.27
C PRO A 105 15.26 -13.41 9.03
N GLY A 106 15.94 -14.00 10.00
CA GLY A 106 17.37 -14.32 9.90
C GLY A 106 18.32 -13.14 10.14
N THR A 107 17.81 -12.01 10.64
CA THR A 107 18.60 -10.85 11.05
C THR A 107 18.20 -10.40 12.44
N ASP A 108 19.17 -9.91 13.22
CA ASP A 108 18.86 -9.29 14.50
C ASP A 108 18.03 -8.00 14.28
N PRO A 109 17.09 -7.70 15.19
CA PRO A 109 16.36 -6.44 15.16
C PRO A 109 17.29 -5.24 15.11
N HIS A 110 17.07 -4.34 14.16
CA HIS A 110 17.87 -3.14 14.00
C HIS A 110 17.00 -1.97 13.53
N LEU A 111 17.48 -0.76 13.77
CA LEU A 111 16.82 0.46 13.27
C LEU A 111 17.19 0.67 11.80
N GLU A 112 16.21 1.10 11.00
CA GLU A 112 16.42 1.55 9.63
C GLU A 112 15.61 2.82 9.35
N PHE A 113 16.16 3.69 8.50
CA PHE A 113 15.40 4.76 7.89
C PHE A 113 14.56 4.20 6.76
N ILE A 114 13.29 4.54 6.73
CA ILE A 114 12.41 4.29 5.59
C ILE A 114 12.06 5.60 4.93
N ARG A 115 12.10 5.61 3.60
CA ARG A 115 11.54 6.67 2.78
C ARG A 115 10.51 6.09 1.83
N LEU A 116 9.31 6.65 1.91
CA LEU A 116 8.20 6.43 1.00
C LEU A 116 8.10 7.68 0.15
N ALA A 117 8.32 7.59 -1.16
CA ALA A 117 8.34 8.75 -2.04
C ALA A 117 7.67 8.47 -3.37
N GLU A 118 6.91 9.45 -3.86
CA GLU A 118 6.50 9.48 -5.26
C GLU A 118 7.73 9.65 -6.16
N THR A 119 7.84 8.77 -7.14
CA THR A 119 8.79 8.85 -8.26
C THR A 119 8.04 8.77 -9.58
N VAL A 120 8.74 9.04 -10.67
CA VAL A 120 8.25 8.86 -12.04
C VAL A 120 9.22 7.94 -12.76
N ASP A 121 8.69 6.88 -13.38
CA ASP A 121 9.44 6.01 -14.28
C ASP A 121 8.73 5.88 -15.64
N GLU A 122 9.22 5.00 -16.52
CA GLU A 122 8.66 4.78 -17.86
C GLU A 122 7.17 4.41 -17.88
N ARG A 123 6.63 3.89 -16.77
CA ARG A 123 5.23 3.49 -16.62
C ARG A 123 4.40 4.52 -15.84
N GLY A 124 4.95 5.72 -15.61
CA GLY A 124 4.28 6.84 -14.96
C GLY A 124 4.61 6.98 -13.48
N PHE A 125 3.67 7.51 -12.69
CA PHE A 125 3.84 7.69 -11.25
C PHE A 125 3.98 6.35 -10.53
N ALA A 126 4.90 6.29 -9.57
CA ALA A 126 5.11 5.16 -8.68
C ALA A 126 5.37 5.65 -7.26
N LEU A 127 4.79 4.99 -6.26
CA LEU A 127 5.19 5.14 -4.86
C LEU A 127 6.28 4.11 -4.57
N VAL A 128 7.46 4.59 -4.20
CA VAL A 128 8.64 3.76 -3.94
C VAL A 128 8.98 3.79 -2.46
N ARG A 129 9.15 2.60 -1.89
CA ARG A 129 9.79 2.36 -0.61
C ARG A 129 11.28 2.21 -0.84
N SER A 130 12.08 2.91 -0.05
CA SER A 130 13.53 2.77 -0.02
C SER A 130 14.01 2.81 1.42
N ARG A 131 15.18 2.25 1.69
CA ARG A 131 15.72 2.14 3.05
C ARG A 131 17.17 2.57 3.15
N ALA A 132 17.56 3.02 4.33
CA ALA A 132 18.96 3.26 4.68
C ALA A 132 19.24 2.70 6.08
N PRO A 133 20.44 2.17 6.34
CA PRO A 133 20.80 1.71 7.68
C PRO A 133 20.78 2.88 8.67
N PHE A 134 20.26 2.66 9.88
CA PHE A 134 20.29 3.70 10.90
C PHE A 134 21.70 3.88 11.45
N LYS A 135 22.16 5.13 11.46
CA LYS A 135 23.37 5.59 12.15
C LYS A 135 23.07 6.97 12.75
N PRO A 136 23.56 7.30 13.95
CA PRO A 136 23.45 8.65 14.49
C PRO A 136 24.00 9.68 13.48
N LEU A 137 23.25 10.76 13.28
CA LEU A 137 23.53 11.81 12.31
C LEU A 137 24.41 12.90 12.92
N ASP A 138 25.27 13.49 12.10
CA ASP A 138 26.18 14.55 12.51
C ASP A 138 25.40 15.82 12.92
N PRO A 139 25.58 16.33 14.16
CA PRO A 139 24.95 17.56 14.60
C PRO A 139 25.57 18.75 13.86
N GLY A 140 24.82 19.33 12.92
CA GLY A 140 25.26 20.48 12.11
C GLY A 140 25.18 20.27 10.59
N ARG A 141 24.81 19.06 10.14
CA ARG A 141 24.48 18.80 8.73
C ARG A 141 22.97 18.56 8.58
N PRO A 142 22.35 19.00 7.47
CA PRO A 142 20.97 18.65 7.16
C PRO A 142 20.76 17.13 7.18
N ILE A 143 19.62 16.67 7.70
CA ILE A 143 19.33 15.23 7.83
C ILE A 143 19.33 14.59 6.44
N GLU A 144 18.65 15.20 5.48
CA GLU A 144 18.45 14.67 4.13
C GLU A 144 19.77 14.48 3.38
N ALA A 145 20.78 15.31 3.65
CA ALA A 145 22.10 15.24 3.02
C ALA A 145 22.97 14.09 3.54
N GLN A 146 22.56 13.45 4.65
CA GLN A 146 23.29 12.36 5.29
C GLN A 146 22.67 10.99 5.01
N LEU A 147 21.46 10.95 4.45
CA LEU A 147 20.71 9.71 4.22
C LEU A 147 20.92 9.22 2.78
N TYR A 148 21.55 8.05 2.66
CA TYR A 148 21.76 7.36 1.39
C TYR A 148 20.80 6.18 1.29
N PHE A 149 19.67 6.41 0.63
CA PHE A 149 18.64 5.40 0.44
C PHE A 149 19.01 4.41 -0.67
N ALA A 150 18.76 3.13 -0.41
CA ALA A 150 18.97 2.01 -1.30
C ALA A 150 17.73 1.09 -1.32
N ASP A 151 17.84 -0.01 -2.06
CA ASP A 151 16.82 -1.05 -2.22
C ASP A 151 15.42 -0.49 -2.58
N PRO A 152 15.28 0.18 -3.73
CA PRO A 152 14.01 0.74 -4.16
C PRO A 152 13.01 -0.38 -4.49
N VAL A 153 11.86 -0.36 -3.83
CA VAL A 153 10.73 -1.27 -4.07
C VAL A 153 9.50 -0.46 -4.42
N VAL A 154 8.94 -0.70 -5.61
CA VAL A 154 7.67 -0.08 -6.02
C VAL A 154 6.53 -0.74 -5.27
N LEU A 155 5.80 0.05 -4.47
CA LEU A 155 4.63 -0.43 -3.73
C LEU A 155 3.35 -0.26 -4.54
N ILE A 156 3.14 0.93 -5.08
CA ILE A 156 1.91 1.32 -5.78
C ILE A 156 2.30 2.05 -7.07
N ARG A 157 1.55 1.83 -8.13
CA ARG A 157 1.82 2.38 -9.47
C ARG A 157 0.57 2.94 -10.11
N ALA A 158 0.77 3.83 -11.08
CA ALA A 158 -0.22 4.18 -12.09
C ALA A 158 -1.08 2.97 -12.52
N PRO A 159 -2.41 3.13 -12.60
CA PRO A 159 -3.14 4.38 -12.57
C PRO A 159 -3.37 4.95 -11.16
N PHE A 160 -2.85 4.33 -10.10
CA PHE A 160 -3.02 4.83 -8.74
C PHE A 160 -1.91 5.80 -8.36
N ARG A 161 -2.30 6.88 -7.69
CA ARG A 161 -1.41 7.88 -7.11
C ARG A 161 -1.75 8.02 -5.63
N VAL A 162 -0.73 8.11 -4.78
CA VAL A 162 -0.90 8.19 -3.34
C VAL A 162 -0.51 9.57 -2.84
N SER A 163 -1.26 10.08 -1.87
CA SER A 163 -0.87 11.26 -1.11
C SER A 163 -1.04 11.09 0.39
N PHE A 164 -0.20 11.76 1.16
CA PHE A 164 -0.18 11.68 2.62
C PHE A 164 -0.77 12.93 3.29
N ALA A 165 -1.36 12.73 4.46
CA ALA A 165 -1.66 13.77 5.43
C ALA A 165 -1.48 13.22 6.85
N PHE A 166 -1.22 14.10 7.81
CA PHE A 166 -0.83 13.70 9.17
C PHE A 166 -1.66 14.43 10.20
N ALA A 167 -1.95 13.78 11.33
CA ALA A 167 -2.63 14.37 12.47
C ALA A 167 -1.92 14.03 13.78
N GLY A 168 -1.86 15.01 14.69
CA GLY A 168 -1.34 14.79 16.04
C GLY A 168 -2.45 14.53 17.04
N ALA A 169 -2.13 14.73 18.31
CA ALA A 169 -3.09 14.64 19.42
C ALA A 169 -4.27 15.62 19.29
N ASP A 170 -4.10 16.71 18.55
CA ASP A 170 -5.15 17.69 18.23
C ASP A 170 -6.14 17.22 17.16
N ARG A 171 -5.85 16.08 16.50
CA ARG A 171 -6.66 15.47 15.43
C ARG A 171 -6.86 16.37 14.21
N LEU A 172 -6.05 17.41 14.06
CA LEU A 172 -6.09 18.29 12.90
C LEU A 172 -5.20 17.75 11.79
N TRP A 173 -5.79 17.52 10.62
CA TRP A 173 -5.08 16.98 9.46
C TRP A 173 -4.28 18.06 8.74
N ARG A 174 -3.00 17.77 8.52
CA ARG A 174 -2.04 18.65 7.85
C ARG A 174 -1.41 17.93 6.67
N GLY A 175 -1.14 18.67 5.59
CA GLY A 175 -0.46 18.13 4.41
C GLY A 175 1.06 18.00 4.57
N SER A 176 1.60 18.45 5.70
CA SER A 176 2.99 18.28 6.08
C SER A 176 3.12 18.06 7.58
N TRP A 177 4.18 17.37 7.96
CA TRP A 177 4.59 17.12 9.32
C TRP A 177 6.11 17.30 9.40
N ALA A 178 6.52 18.41 9.99
CA ALA A 178 7.91 18.74 10.26
C ALA A 178 7.96 19.56 11.56
N ASP A 179 9.07 19.49 12.28
CA ASP A 179 9.37 20.36 13.44
C ASP A 179 8.34 20.35 14.59
N SER A 180 7.50 19.32 14.68
CA SER A 180 6.45 19.18 15.71
C SER A 180 6.99 18.75 17.08
N GLY A 181 8.26 18.32 17.15
CA GLY A 181 8.87 17.69 18.32
C GLY A 181 8.26 16.35 18.74
N LEU A 182 7.28 15.83 17.99
CA LEU A 182 6.59 14.56 18.23
C LEU A 182 6.21 13.86 16.93
N LEU A 183 6.07 12.53 17.00
CA LEU A 183 5.46 11.76 15.93
C LEU A 183 4.00 12.17 15.71
N PRO A 184 3.47 12.07 14.47
CA PRO A 184 2.04 12.16 14.27
C PRO A 184 1.35 10.95 14.93
N THR A 185 0.13 11.15 15.41
CA THR A 185 -0.69 10.08 15.98
C THR A 185 -1.39 9.27 14.89
N ALA A 186 -1.61 9.87 13.71
CA ALA A 186 -2.20 9.19 12.57
C ALA A 186 -1.64 9.72 11.25
N ALA A 187 -1.55 8.83 10.27
CA ALA A 187 -1.29 9.16 8.87
C ALA A 187 -2.47 8.70 8.01
N ARG A 188 -2.91 9.58 7.12
CA ARG A 188 -3.92 9.30 6.11
C ARG A 188 -3.22 9.05 4.79
N ILE A 189 -3.61 7.95 4.15
CA ILE A 189 -3.14 7.50 2.85
C ILE A 189 -4.33 7.65 1.89
N GLU A 190 -4.28 8.67 1.06
CA GLU A 190 -5.31 8.92 0.06
C GLU A 190 -4.86 8.37 -1.29
N VAL A 191 -5.72 7.56 -1.92
CA VAL A 191 -5.46 6.95 -3.23
C VAL A 191 -6.34 7.63 -4.27
N ARG A 192 -5.73 8.11 -5.35
CA ARG A 192 -6.38 8.81 -6.45
C ARG A 192 -6.08 8.11 -7.77
N ASP A 193 -7.00 8.24 -8.72
CA ASP A 193 -6.71 7.91 -10.12
C ASP A 193 -5.81 9.01 -10.72
N ALA A 194 -4.67 8.62 -11.27
CA ALA A 194 -3.64 9.54 -11.75
C ALA A 194 -4.06 10.35 -12.99
N ALA A 195 -5.06 9.89 -13.75
CA ALA A 195 -5.55 10.57 -14.94
C ALA A 195 -6.67 11.58 -14.61
N THR A 196 -7.52 11.25 -13.64
CA THR A 196 -8.72 12.03 -13.30
C THR A 196 -8.64 12.77 -11.96
N ASP A 197 -7.60 12.50 -11.17
CA ASP A 197 -7.41 12.96 -9.79
C ASP A 197 -8.55 12.58 -8.83
N LYS A 198 -9.44 11.68 -9.26
CA LYS A 198 -10.58 11.22 -8.48
C LYS A 198 -10.11 10.34 -7.33
N VAL A 199 -10.52 10.69 -6.12
CA VAL A 199 -10.29 9.89 -4.90
C VAL A 199 -11.03 8.57 -5.00
N LEU A 200 -10.31 7.48 -4.69
CA LEU A 200 -10.82 6.12 -4.72
C LEU A 200 -11.23 5.68 -3.31
N ALA A 201 -12.23 4.78 -3.26
CA ALA A 201 -12.77 4.22 -2.01
C ALA A 201 -11.77 3.37 -1.22
N LEU A 202 -10.61 3.03 -1.79
CA LEU A 202 -9.52 2.29 -1.12
C LEU A 202 -8.59 3.20 -0.29
N SER A 203 -8.92 4.49 -0.17
CA SER A 203 -8.18 5.40 0.72
C SER A 203 -8.34 4.98 2.18
N THR A 204 -7.25 4.98 2.94
CA THR A 204 -7.21 4.49 4.32
C THR A 204 -6.53 5.49 5.25
N ALA A 205 -6.66 5.28 6.55
CA ALA A 205 -5.90 5.97 7.58
C ALA A 205 -5.39 4.94 8.59
N THR A 206 -4.13 5.11 9.00
CA THR A 206 -3.52 4.28 10.02
C THR A 206 -3.07 5.10 11.22
N LEU A 207 -3.09 4.46 12.38
CA LEU A 207 -2.56 5.00 13.63
C LEU A 207 -1.09 4.63 13.70
N LEU A 208 -0.23 5.63 13.91
CA LEU A 208 1.17 5.35 14.18
C LEU A 208 1.29 4.91 15.63
N HIS A 209 2.21 3.98 15.90
CA HIS A 209 2.60 3.74 17.28
C HIS A 209 3.22 5.04 17.82
N VAL A 210 2.57 5.63 18.83
CA VAL A 210 3.07 6.88 19.42
C VAL A 210 4.00 6.50 20.55
N ASP A 211 5.26 6.35 20.21
CA ASP A 211 6.32 6.24 21.22
C ASP A 211 6.60 7.59 21.84
N LEU A 212 6.83 7.55 23.16
CA LEU A 212 7.21 8.70 23.95
C LEU A 212 8.74 8.82 23.95
N PRO A 213 9.30 10.04 24.03
CA PRO A 213 10.71 10.20 24.33
C PRO A 213 11.07 9.41 25.60
N ALA A 214 12.20 8.70 25.58
CA ALA A 214 12.63 7.88 26.72
C ALA A 214 12.69 8.66 28.03
N GLU A 215 13.03 9.95 27.96
CA GLU A 215 13.09 10.89 29.09
C GLU A 215 11.72 11.11 29.77
N CYS A 216 10.61 10.90 29.04
CA CYS A 216 9.26 11.07 29.56
C CYS A 216 8.65 9.79 30.15
N VAL A 217 9.27 8.62 29.96
CA VAL A 217 8.75 7.34 30.47
C VAL A 217 8.79 7.29 32.00
N THR A 218 9.75 7.97 32.62
CA THR A 218 9.93 8.00 34.08
C THR A 218 9.17 9.13 34.76
N GLN A 219 8.49 10.00 34.00
CA GLN A 219 7.84 11.19 34.53
C GLN A 219 6.42 10.91 35.03
N LYS A 220 6.03 11.55 36.14
CA LYS A 220 4.67 11.43 36.70
C LYS A 220 3.58 11.99 35.78
N SER A 221 3.95 12.91 34.89
CA SER A 221 3.06 13.50 33.89
C SER A 221 3.77 13.54 32.54
N VAL A 222 3.41 12.59 31.68
CA VAL A 222 3.90 12.54 30.30
C VAL A 222 3.58 13.84 29.56
N ARG A 223 2.38 14.39 29.76
CA ARG A 223 1.94 15.59 29.05
C ARG A 223 2.79 16.81 29.40
N GLN A 224 3.13 17.00 30.67
CA GLN A 224 4.03 18.07 31.10
C GLN A 224 5.44 17.88 30.55
N CYS A 225 5.97 16.65 30.57
CA CYS A 225 7.28 16.34 29.97
C CYS A 225 7.34 16.69 28.48
N LEU A 226 6.30 16.32 27.71
CA LEU A 226 6.21 16.65 26.29
C LEU A 226 6.11 18.17 26.03
N GLU A 227 5.39 18.90 26.88
CA GLU A 227 5.28 20.37 26.80
C GLU A 227 6.61 21.06 27.12
N GLU A 228 7.35 20.58 28.13
CA GLU A 228 8.69 21.06 28.47
C GLU A 228 9.71 20.79 27.35
N MET A 229 9.69 19.60 26.75
CA MET A 229 10.56 19.25 25.62
C MET A 229 10.28 20.10 24.37
N ARG A 230 9.01 20.40 24.08
CA ARG A 230 8.63 21.34 23.01
C ARG A 230 9.16 22.75 23.30
N GLY A 231 9.09 23.20 24.55
CA GLY A 231 9.60 24.52 24.96
C GLY A 231 11.13 24.66 24.91
N GLN A 232 11.87 23.61 25.25
CA GLN A 232 13.35 23.62 25.21
C GLN A 232 13.93 23.71 23.80
N THR A 233 13.19 23.24 22.78
CA THR A 233 13.61 23.37 21.37
C THR A 233 13.61 24.84 20.90
N SER A 234 12.94 25.74 21.62
CA SER A 234 12.86 27.17 21.29
C SER A 234 13.92 28.06 21.96
N THR A 235 14.61 27.62 23.02
CA THR A 235 15.54 28.50 23.75
C THR A 235 16.60 27.72 24.52
N GLN A 236 17.85 27.67 24.03
CA GLN A 236 19.04 27.92 24.86
C GLN A 236 20.32 27.97 24.00
N PRO A 237 21.05 29.10 23.92
CA PRO A 237 22.46 29.07 23.53
C PRO A 237 23.30 28.45 24.67
N PRO A 238 24.44 27.82 24.36
CA PRO A 238 25.26 27.15 25.37
C PRO A 238 25.79 28.16 26.40
N LYS A 239 25.51 27.91 27.68
CA LYS A 239 26.16 28.63 28.78
C LYS A 239 27.65 28.29 28.78
N THR A 240 28.47 29.25 28.36
CA THR A 240 29.92 29.22 28.51
C THR A 240 30.26 29.40 29.98
N THR A 241 30.43 28.32 30.74
CA THR A 241 31.13 28.38 32.03
C THR A 241 32.64 28.40 31.76
N ALA A 242 33.17 29.60 31.52
CA ALA A 242 34.59 29.87 31.61
C ALA A 242 35.00 29.84 33.08
N GLY A 243 35.57 28.73 33.52
CA GLY A 243 36.39 28.69 34.72
C GLY A 243 37.72 29.38 34.42
N VAL A 244 38.00 30.51 35.06
CA VAL A 244 39.36 31.05 35.17
C VAL A 244 39.88 30.63 36.53
N GLY A 245 40.89 29.76 36.47
CA GLY A 245 41.58 29.21 37.62
C GLY A 245 42.47 30.24 38.33
N ASN A 246 42.60 30.02 39.64
CA ASN A 246 43.68 30.54 40.45
C ASN A 246 45.02 29.94 40.00
N GLY A 247 46.04 30.77 39.94
CA GLY A 247 47.45 30.40 39.93
C GLY A 247 48.24 31.41 40.80
N PRO A 248 49.23 30.94 41.58
CA PRO A 248 49.84 31.64 42.71
C PRO A 248 50.68 32.88 42.34
#